data_AF-A0A941R2R5-F1
#
_entry.id   AF-A0A941R2R5-F1
#
_cell.length_a   1.000
_cell.length_b   1.000
_cell.length_c   1.000
_cell.angle_alpha   90.00
_cell.angle_beta   90.00
_cell.angle_gamma   90.00
#
_symmetry.space_group_name_H-M   'P 1'
#
loop_
_entity.id
_entity.type
_entity.pdbx_description
1 polymer ?
#
loop_
_entity_poly.entity_id
_entity_poly.type
_entity_poly.pdbx_seq_one_letter_code
_entity_poly.pdbx_strand_id
1 'polypeptide(L)'
;MKYLSLLLFILLPTSLLAQSGDKEGTFNAPNIDQLMIRVDAGMTINITGSDTEQITYTYEFDGNDQAYNHLFENFDPKFSNNGGSGYLNIEFPAHKKKNVNYRIKKNILTLNIPSQIELELVSRYSKIDVSNIARTTRIENRSGSVKLNNIGQSVTVSNEYGNIDVNSINGDVDIASRSSRVDAKNITGNLKVRSNYSKMNLSKITGILNIENKSGTVNAFDLDSDFIANGDYTNYELTNVRGDIQITNKNGTISIDDAESILISGDYSNVKASNLKGDKIMIESRSAKLELSNVLGSVIVNGGYLNIELENISNDVSITNRSGKVTAKEINGSFIINGDYNKIKLDDFKGSEIQMVNRSGDIEINALNDLNLINIESSYTPIKLNLSSPFSGNVRFNITYGKLSHPYKLNNATLVDERNSTKIEGTVGNGNGRMYIESRNGNVTINQ
;
A
#
# COMPACT_ATOMS: atom_id res chain seq x y z
N MET A 1 8.67 -94.69 -9.46
CA MET A 1 9.04 -93.28 -9.18
C MET A 1 7.84 -92.42 -9.57
N LYS A 2 7.17 -91.80 -8.59
CA LYS A 2 6.06 -90.85 -8.81
C LYS A 2 6.67 -89.46 -9.00
N TYR A 3 6.47 -88.84 -10.16
CA TYR A 3 6.82 -87.44 -10.37
C TYR A 3 5.70 -86.56 -9.84
N LEU A 4 6.01 -85.81 -8.78
CA LEU A 4 5.18 -84.75 -8.20
C LEU A 4 5.47 -83.48 -9.01
N SER A 5 4.51 -82.99 -9.78
CA SER A 5 4.60 -81.67 -10.42
C SER A 5 4.34 -80.60 -9.35
N LEU A 6 5.39 -79.86 -9.00
CA LEU A 6 5.34 -78.74 -8.08
C LEU A 6 4.87 -77.50 -8.88
N LEU A 7 3.61 -77.11 -8.71
CA LEU A 7 3.06 -75.87 -9.27
C LEU A 7 3.61 -74.70 -8.44
N LEU A 8 4.55 -73.94 -9.01
CA LEU A 8 5.14 -72.76 -8.38
C LEU A 8 4.19 -71.56 -8.56
N PHE A 9 3.39 -71.25 -7.54
CA PHE A 9 2.66 -69.98 -7.47
C PHE A 9 3.65 -68.86 -7.10
N ILE A 10 4.08 -68.07 -8.08
CA ILE A 10 4.80 -66.82 -7.83
C ILE A 10 3.75 -65.77 -7.44
N LEU A 11 3.54 -65.60 -6.13
CA LEU A 11 2.86 -64.43 -5.57
C LEU A 11 3.79 -63.22 -5.76
N LEU A 12 3.62 -62.50 -6.88
CA LEU A 12 4.19 -61.17 -7.01
C LEU A 12 3.49 -60.26 -5.98
N PRO A 13 4.23 -59.53 -5.13
CA PRO A 13 3.62 -58.53 -4.28
C PRO A 13 2.98 -57.47 -5.18
N THR A 14 1.70 -57.15 -4.93
CA THR A 14 0.97 -56.03 -5.55
C THR A 14 1.55 -54.69 -5.06
N SER A 15 2.80 -54.42 -5.42
CA SER A 15 3.42 -53.13 -5.20
C SER A 15 2.96 -52.17 -6.29
N LEU A 16 2.19 -51.15 -5.88
CA LEU A 16 2.45 -49.76 -6.27
C LEU A 16 2.76 -49.53 -7.76
N LEU A 17 1.95 -50.02 -8.69
CA LEU A 17 2.09 -49.57 -10.07
C LEU A 17 1.46 -48.18 -10.17
N ALA A 18 2.22 -47.23 -10.71
CA ALA A 18 1.64 -45.97 -11.14
C ALA A 18 0.80 -46.26 -12.40
N GLN A 19 -0.42 -45.78 -12.43
CA GLN A 19 -1.32 -45.83 -13.58
C GLN A 19 -1.44 -44.44 -14.17
N SER A 20 -1.31 -44.36 -15.48
CA SER A 20 -1.43 -43.14 -16.27
C SER A 20 -2.43 -43.31 -17.38
N GLY A 21 -3.09 -42.23 -17.78
CA GLY A 21 -4.01 -42.23 -18.90
C GLY A 21 -4.42 -40.82 -19.28
N ASP A 22 -4.93 -40.70 -20.49
CA ASP A 22 -5.45 -39.46 -21.04
C ASP A 22 -6.88 -39.70 -21.56
N LYS A 23 -7.77 -38.73 -21.34
CA LYS A 23 -9.13 -38.68 -21.92
C LYS A 23 -9.29 -37.38 -22.67
N GLU A 24 -9.96 -37.43 -23.81
CA GLU A 24 -10.32 -36.25 -24.58
C GLU A 24 -11.79 -36.30 -24.95
N GLY A 25 -12.35 -35.14 -25.31
CA GLY A 25 -13.72 -35.06 -25.78
C GLY A 25 -14.11 -33.67 -26.22
N THR A 26 -15.32 -33.57 -26.73
CA THR A 26 -15.85 -32.34 -27.31
C THR A 26 -17.35 -32.23 -27.03
N PHE A 27 -17.79 -31.03 -26.68
CA PHE A 27 -19.20 -30.67 -26.59
C PHE A 27 -19.48 -29.56 -27.60
N ASN A 28 -20.56 -29.71 -28.37
CA ASN A 28 -21.08 -28.60 -29.16
C ASN A 28 -21.77 -27.61 -28.21
N ALA A 29 -21.33 -26.36 -28.25
CA ALA A 29 -21.86 -25.27 -27.43
C ALA A 29 -22.17 -24.03 -28.29
N PRO A 30 -22.98 -24.16 -29.36
CA PRO A 30 -23.31 -23.01 -30.18
C PRO A 30 -24.14 -22.01 -29.37
N ASN A 31 -23.88 -20.71 -29.58
CA ASN A 31 -24.63 -19.60 -28.99
C ASN A 31 -24.70 -19.62 -27.46
N ILE A 32 -23.63 -20.04 -26.77
CA ILE A 32 -23.52 -19.80 -25.32
C ILE A 32 -23.00 -18.38 -25.06
N ASP A 33 -23.66 -17.66 -24.17
CA ASP A 33 -23.25 -16.35 -23.67
C ASP A 33 -22.50 -16.45 -22.34
N GLN A 34 -22.77 -17.52 -21.58
CA GLN A 34 -22.18 -17.79 -20.28
C GLN A 34 -21.81 -19.28 -20.18
N LEU A 35 -20.70 -19.59 -19.51
CA LEU A 35 -20.30 -20.94 -19.15
C LEU A 35 -19.94 -21.01 -17.67
N MET A 36 -20.70 -21.81 -16.93
CA MET A 36 -20.35 -22.20 -15.56
C MET A 36 -19.67 -23.57 -15.58
N ILE A 37 -18.45 -23.63 -15.06
CA ILE A 37 -17.66 -24.85 -14.92
C ILE A 37 -17.53 -25.19 -13.45
N ARG A 38 -17.90 -26.42 -13.07
CA ARG A 38 -17.74 -26.93 -11.71
C ARG A 38 -16.85 -28.15 -11.73
N VAL A 39 -15.78 -28.11 -10.92
CA VAL A 39 -14.83 -29.22 -10.77
C VAL A 39 -14.73 -29.62 -9.31
N ASP A 40 -15.20 -30.82 -8.97
CA ASP A 40 -15.27 -31.32 -7.59
C ASP A 40 -14.01 -32.07 -7.12
N ALA A 41 -12.84 -31.73 -7.66
CA ALA A 41 -11.55 -32.22 -7.17
C ALA A 41 -10.45 -31.18 -7.39
N GLY A 42 -9.43 -31.23 -6.54
CA GLY A 42 -8.23 -30.41 -6.69
C GLY A 42 -7.36 -30.93 -7.83
N MET A 43 -7.07 -30.08 -8.81
CA MET A 43 -6.26 -30.41 -9.98
C MET A 43 -5.61 -29.17 -10.59
N THR A 44 -4.82 -29.35 -11.66
CA THR A 44 -4.46 -28.23 -12.53
C THR A 44 -5.55 -28.06 -13.57
N ILE A 45 -6.09 -26.86 -13.72
CA ILE A 45 -7.15 -26.51 -14.66
C ILE A 45 -6.60 -25.40 -15.55
N ASN A 46 -6.42 -25.69 -16.83
CA ASN A 46 -6.02 -24.73 -17.85
C ASN A 46 -7.23 -24.44 -18.74
N ILE A 47 -7.62 -23.18 -18.91
CA ILE A 47 -8.74 -22.77 -19.76
C ILE A 47 -8.23 -21.72 -20.73
N THR A 48 -8.49 -21.92 -22.01
CA THR A 48 -8.20 -20.95 -23.06
C THR A 48 -9.45 -20.65 -23.85
N GLY A 49 -9.80 -19.37 -23.99
CA GLY A 49 -10.80 -18.93 -24.95
C GLY A 49 -10.24 -18.86 -26.37
N SER A 50 -11.01 -19.36 -27.34
CA SER A 50 -10.68 -19.25 -28.77
C SER A 50 -11.91 -18.85 -29.60
N ASP A 51 -11.70 -18.63 -30.89
CA ASP A 51 -12.78 -18.48 -31.86
C ASP A 51 -13.33 -19.88 -32.22
N THR A 52 -14.32 -20.33 -31.46
CA THR A 52 -14.92 -21.66 -31.58
C THR A 52 -16.35 -21.66 -31.02
N GLU A 53 -17.17 -22.58 -31.50
CA GLU A 53 -18.50 -22.88 -30.93
C GLU A 53 -18.49 -24.19 -30.11
N GLN A 54 -17.31 -24.78 -29.91
CA GLN A 54 -17.13 -26.05 -29.21
C GLN A 54 -16.36 -25.87 -27.92
N ILE A 55 -16.67 -26.70 -26.94
CA ILE A 55 -15.86 -26.90 -25.75
C ILE A 55 -15.09 -28.20 -25.97
N THR A 56 -13.77 -28.14 -26.07
CA THR A 56 -12.92 -29.34 -26.13
C THR A 56 -12.16 -29.49 -24.83
N TYR A 57 -11.96 -30.72 -24.38
CA TYR A 57 -11.15 -30.99 -23.21
C TYR A 57 -10.11 -32.07 -23.46
N THR A 58 -8.97 -31.97 -22.76
CA THR A 58 -8.06 -33.08 -22.49
C THR A 58 -7.89 -33.21 -20.98
N TYR A 59 -7.85 -34.44 -20.50
CA TYR A 59 -7.68 -34.77 -19.09
C TYR A 59 -6.56 -35.80 -18.95
N GLU A 60 -5.47 -35.40 -18.34
CA GLU A 60 -4.24 -36.18 -18.21
C GLU A 60 -4.02 -36.55 -16.74
N PHE A 61 -3.80 -37.83 -16.48
CA PHE A 61 -3.66 -38.35 -15.13
C PHE A 61 -2.47 -39.31 -14.99
N ASP A 62 -1.77 -39.24 -13.86
CA ASP A 62 -0.76 -40.20 -13.41
C ASP A 62 -0.79 -40.30 -11.89
N GLY A 63 -0.99 -41.49 -11.34
CA GLY A 63 -1.06 -41.72 -9.91
C GLY A 63 -1.11 -43.19 -9.52
N ASN A 64 -1.25 -43.49 -8.23
CA ASN A 64 -1.45 -44.88 -7.79
C ASN A 64 -2.83 -45.43 -8.20
N ASP A 65 -2.96 -46.75 -8.25
CA ASP A 65 -4.21 -47.47 -8.60
C ASP A 65 -5.47 -46.89 -7.92
N GLN A 66 -5.39 -46.54 -6.63
CA GLN A 66 -6.53 -46.00 -5.89
C GLN A 66 -6.98 -44.63 -6.41
N ALA A 67 -6.04 -43.74 -6.73
CA ALA A 67 -6.35 -42.42 -7.26
C ALA A 67 -6.81 -42.51 -8.73
N TYR A 68 -6.17 -43.37 -9.53
CA TYR A 68 -6.56 -43.62 -10.91
C TYR A 68 -8.00 -44.15 -11.02
N ASN A 69 -8.34 -45.19 -10.26
CA ASN A 69 -9.71 -45.74 -10.26
C ASN A 69 -10.75 -44.76 -9.71
N HIS A 70 -10.35 -43.81 -8.88
CA HIS A 70 -11.27 -42.84 -8.30
C HIS A 70 -11.49 -41.63 -9.22
N LEU A 71 -10.40 -41.05 -9.72
CA LEU A 71 -10.42 -39.82 -10.50
C LEU A 71 -10.46 -40.12 -11.99
N PHE A 72 -9.52 -40.91 -12.52
CA PHE A 72 -9.42 -41.14 -13.95
C PHE A 72 -10.58 -41.96 -14.51
N GLU A 73 -10.86 -43.13 -13.95
CA GLU A 73 -11.95 -43.99 -14.43
C GLU A 73 -13.32 -43.30 -14.35
N ASN A 74 -13.59 -42.57 -13.26
CA ASN A 74 -14.85 -41.83 -13.07
C ASN A 74 -14.84 -40.41 -13.67
N PHE A 75 -13.80 -40.01 -14.41
CA PHE A 75 -13.82 -38.74 -15.14
C PHE A 75 -14.84 -38.83 -16.27
N ASP A 76 -16.00 -38.20 -16.04
CA ASP A 76 -17.17 -38.15 -16.92
C ASP A 76 -17.75 -36.72 -16.92
N PRO A 77 -17.15 -35.79 -17.72
CA PRO A 77 -17.64 -34.42 -17.80
C PRO A 77 -19.04 -34.38 -18.40
N LYS A 78 -19.95 -33.63 -17.76
CA LYS A 78 -21.35 -33.48 -18.22
C LYS A 78 -21.62 -32.05 -18.62
N PHE A 79 -22.03 -31.86 -19.87
CA PHE A 79 -22.40 -30.57 -20.42
C PHE A 79 -23.91 -30.46 -20.64
N SER A 80 -24.49 -29.32 -20.29
CA SER A 80 -25.84 -28.91 -20.70
C SER A 80 -25.84 -27.46 -21.16
N ASN A 81 -26.73 -27.12 -22.09
CA ASN A 81 -26.98 -25.74 -22.53
C ASN A 81 -28.47 -25.44 -22.34
N ASN A 82 -28.78 -24.37 -21.60
CA ASN A 82 -30.14 -23.89 -21.41
C ASN A 82 -30.23 -22.41 -21.81
N GLY A 83 -30.66 -22.15 -23.04
CA GLY A 83 -30.97 -20.78 -23.51
C GLY A 83 -29.80 -19.80 -23.47
N GLY A 84 -28.58 -20.26 -23.79
CA GLY A 84 -27.36 -19.43 -23.79
C GLY A 84 -26.49 -19.60 -22.54
N SER A 85 -26.99 -20.25 -21.50
CA SER A 85 -26.21 -20.61 -20.31
C SER A 85 -25.72 -22.06 -20.40
N GLY A 86 -24.42 -22.24 -20.65
CA GLY A 86 -23.72 -23.51 -20.61
C GLY A 86 -23.35 -23.90 -19.17
N TYR A 87 -23.47 -25.19 -18.85
CA TYR A 87 -23.02 -25.76 -17.58
C TYR A 87 -22.18 -27.01 -17.83
N LEU A 88 -20.91 -26.97 -17.41
CA LEU A 88 -19.97 -28.09 -17.48
C LEU A 88 -19.66 -28.58 -16.06
N ASN A 89 -20.11 -29.78 -15.73
CA ASN A 89 -19.95 -30.37 -14.40
C ASN A 89 -19.02 -31.57 -14.42
N ILE A 90 -18.04 -31.59 -13.52
CA ILE A 90 -17.09 -32.68 -13.33
C ILE A 90 -17.15 -33.08 -11.86
N GLU A 91 -17.87 -34.16 -11.58
CA GLU A 91 -18.08 -34.71 -10.24
C GLU A 91 -17.46 -36.09 -10.09
N PHE A 92 -16.95 -36.38 -8.90
CA PHE A 92 -16.37 -37.68 -8.56
C PHE A 92 -17.22 -38.37 -7.48
N PRO A 93 -17.26 -39.71 -7.46
CA PRO A 93 -18.04 -40.45 -6.47
C PRO A 93 -17.64 -40.09 -5.03
N ALA A 94 -18.57 -40.07 -4.08
CA ALA A 94 -18.23 -39.83 -2.69
C ALA A 94 -17.29 -40.92 -2.13
N HIS A 95 -16.35 -40.53 -1.27
CA HIS A 95 -15.49 -41.49 -0.58
C HIS A 95 -16.29 -42.36 0.40
N LYS A 96 -16.32 -43.67 0.14
CA LYS A 96 -16.92 -44.66 1.05
C LYS A 96 -16.02 -45.00 2.26
N LYS A 97 -14.73 -44.70 2.19
CA LYS A 97 -13.72 -45.02 3.23
C LYS A 97 -13.05 -43.75 3.74
N LYS A 98 -12.83 -43.67 5.06
CA LYS A 98 -11.97 -42.64 5.66
C LYS A 98 -10.49 -43.00 5.40
N ASN A 99 -9.64 -42.00 5.21
CA ASN A 99 -8.18 -42.13 5.05
C ASN A 99 -7.69 -42.90 3.81
N VAL A 100 -8.20 -42.54 2.62
CA VAL A 100 -7.63 -43.05 1.36
C VAL A 100 -6.34 -42.28 1.04
N ASN A 101 -5.26 -42.98 0.72
CA ASN A 101 -3.97 -42.36 0.40
C ASN A 101 -3.81 -42.23 -1.12
N TYR A 102 -4.16 -41.07 -1.66
CA TYR A 102 -3.93 -40.76 -3.07
C TYR A 102 -2.51 -40.23 -3.26
N ARG A 103 -1.76 -40.92 -4.13
CA ARG A 103 -0.47 -40.45 -4.62
C ARG A 103 -0.66 -40.07 -6.07
N ILE A 104 -0.79 -38.77 -6.30
CA ILE A 104 -1.05 -38.18 -7.61
C ILE A 104 0.22 -37.48 -8.06
N LYS A 105 0.73 -37.83 -9.24
CA LYS A 105 1.85 -37.17 -9.92
C LYS A 105 1.35 -36.17 -10.95
N LYS A 106 0.27 -36.50 -11.67
CA LYS A 106 -0.35 -35.65 -12.70
C LYS A 106 -1.88 -35.74 -12.58
N ASN A 107 -2.54 -34.59 -12.63
CA ASN A 107 -3.99 -34.45 -12.63
C ASN A 107 -4.29 -33.09 -13.26
N ILE A 108 -4.44 -33.08 -14.59
CA ILE A 108 -4.49 -31.86 -15.40
C ILE A 108 -5.72 -31.92 -16.30
N LEU A 109 -6.58 -30.92 -16.19
CA LEU A 109 -7.68 -30.66 -17.11
C LEU A 109 -7.32 -29.45 -17.96
N THR A 110 -7.28 -29.61 -19.28
CA THR A 110 -7.12 -28.51 -20.24
C THR A 110 -8.40 -28.37 -21.04
N LEU A 111 -8.92 -27.14 -21.13
CA LEU A 111 -10.17 -26.78 -21.78
C LEU A 111 -9.90 -25.70 -22.82
N ASN A 112 -10.43 -25.88 -24.03
CA ASN A 112 -10.57 -24.82 -25.01
C ASN A 112 -12.06 -24.51 -25.18
N ILE A 113 -12.43 -23.24 -24.99
CA ILE A 113 -13.82 -22.80 -24.91
C ILE A 113 -14.06 -21.61 -25.85
N PRO A 114 -15.32 -21.29 -26.21
CA PRO A 114 -15.63 -20.05 -26.91
C PRO A 114 -15.13 -18.83 -26.11
N SER A 115 -14.44 -17.89 -26.77
CA SER A 115 -13.87 -16.71 -26.10
C SER A 115 -14.90 -15.63 -25.77
N GLN A 116 -15.99 -15.54 -26.54
CA GLN A 116 -17.03 -14.49 -26.43
C GLN A 116 -18.07 -14.76 -25.33
N ILE A 117 -17.64 -15.29 -24.18
CA ILE A 117 -18.53 -15.75 -23.11
C ILE A 117 -18.14 -15.16 -21.76
N GLU A 118 -19.11 -15.10 -20.86
CA GLU A 118 -18.88 -14.94 -19.43
C GLU A 118 -18.49 -16.29 -18.82
N LEU A 119 -17.39 -16.33 -18.07
CA LEU A 119 -16.88 -17.55 -17.46
C LEU A 119 -17.07 -17.52 -15.95
N GLU A 120 -17.67 -18.56 -15.39
CA GLU A 120 -17.64 -18.85 -13.96
C GLU A 120 -16.96 -20.21 -13.74
N LEU A 121 -15.90 -20.24 -12.92
CA LEU A 121 -15.24 -21.48 -12.53
C LEU A 121 -15.31 -21.66 -11.02
N VAL A 122 -15.92 -22.76 -10.60
CA VAL A 122 -15.99 -23.18 -9.19
C VAL A 122 -15.16 -24.45 -9.02
N SER A 123 -14.13 -24.37 -8.18
CA SER A 123 -13.29 -25.52 -7.84
C SER A 123 -12.85 -25.48 -6.38
N ARG A 124 -12.16 -26.53 -5.92
CA ARG A 124 -11.62 -26.63 -4.57
C ARG A 124 -10.19 -27.15 -4.65
N TYR A 125 -9.22 -26.37 -4.16
CA TYR A 125 -7.81 -26.77 -4.06
C TYR A 125 -7.12 -26.95 -5.42
N SER A 126 -7.48 -26.14 -6.41
CA SER A 126 -6.95 -26.25 -7.77
C SER A 126 -5.92 -25.19 -8.11
N LYS A 127 -4.97 -25.55 -8.98
CA LYS A 127 -4.16 -24.58 -9.72
C LYS A 127 -4.94 -24.22 -10.98
N ILE A 128 -5.27 -22.95 -11.15
CA ILE A 128 -6.13 -22.45 -12.23
C ILE A 128 -5.31 -21.50 -13.09
N ASP A 129 -5.27 -21.72 -14.41
CA ASP A 129 -4.77 -20.79 -15.42
C ASP A 129 -5.90 -20.56 -16.43
N VAL A 130 -6.37 -19.32 -16.56
CA VAL A 130 -7.41 -18.94 -17.53
C VAL A 130 -6.87 -17.83 -18.41
N SER A 131 -7.06 -17.97 -19.72
CA SER A 131 -6.65 -16.97 -20.68
C SER A 131 -7.65 -16.71 -21.81
N ASN A 132 -7.59 -15.51 -22.39
CA ASN A 132 -8.27 -15.12 -23.63
C ASN A 132 -9.81 -15.18 -23.57
N ILE A 133 -10.39 -14.68 -22.48
CA ILE A 133 -11.85 -14.55 -22.34
C ILE A 133 -12.26 -13.11 -22.63
N ALA A 134 -13.16 -12.89 -23.58
CA ALA A 134 -13.53 -11.56 -24.02
C ALA A 134 -14.46 -10.82 -23.04
N ARG A 135 -15.18 -11.56 -22.18
CA ARG A 135 -16.15 -11.00 -21.22
C ARG A 135 -15.73 -11.26 -19.79
N THR A 136 -16.65 -11.04 -18.85
CA THR A 136 -16.41 -11.13 -17.41
C THR A 136 -16.00 -12.55 -17.00
N THR A 137 -15.06 -12.64 -16.04
CA THR A 137 -14.61 -13.92 -15.47
C THR A 137 -14.72 -13.93 -13.95
N ARG A 138 -15.36 -14.95 -13.39
CA ARG A 138 -15.47 -15.21 -11.94
C ARG A 138 -14.79 -16.53 -11.59
N ILE A 139 -13.87 -16.49 -10.63
CA ILE A 139 -13.21 -17.67 -10.10
C ILE A 139 -13.54 -17.82 -8.62
N GLU A 140 -14.09 -18.98 -8.26
CA GLU A 140 -14.25 -19.41 -6.88
C GLU A 140 -13.37 -20.63 -6.63
N ASN A 141 -12.39 -20.46 -5.75
CA ASN A 141 -11.51 -21.51 -5.32
C ASN A 141 -11.29 -21.39 -3.81
N ARG A 142 -10.88 -22.48 -3.18
CA ARG A 142 -10.49 -22.46 -1.77
C ARG A 142 -8.98 -22.30 -1.61
N SER A 143 -8.21 -23.00 -2.43
CA SER A 143 -6.75 -22.93 -2.35
C SER A 143 -6.08 -23.33 -3.66
N GLY A 144 -4.79 -23.06 -3.78
CA GLY A 144 -4.03 -23.25 -5.01
C GLY A 144 -3.83 -21.92 -5.74
N SER A 145 -2.98 -21.91 -6.76
CA SER A 145 -2.69 -20.67 -7.47
C SER A 145 -3.75 -20.37 -8.52
N VAL A 146 -4.16 -19.10 -8.63
CA VAL A 146 -5.06 -18.62 -9.69
C VAL A 146 -4.26 -17.67 -10.57
N LYS A 147 -4.27 -17.91 -11.88
CA LYS A 147 -3.67 -17.04 -12.88
C LYS A 147 -4.71 -16.69 -13.93
N LEU A 148 -4.91 -15.39 -14.16
CA LEU A 148 -5.86 -14.86 -15.13
C LEU A 148 -5.13 -13.93 -16.08
N ASN A 149 -5.26 -14.17 -17.38
CA ASN A 149 -4.61 -13.35 -18.39
C ASN A 149 -5.52 -12.98 -19.57
N ASN A 150 -5.42 -11.75 -20.04
CA ASN A 150 -6.13 -11.27 -21.24
C ASN A 150 -7.65 -11.48 -21.12
N ILE A 151 -8.25 -10.76 -20.18
CA ILE A 151 -9.69 -10.76 -19.95
C ILE A 151 -10.27 -9.43 -20.43
N GLY A 152 -11.26 -9.48 -21.32
CA GLY A 152 -11.76 -8.29 -22.03
C GLY A 152 -12.71 -7.41 -21.22
N GLN A 153 -13.14 -7.87 -20.04
CA GLN A 153 -14.00 -7.16 -19.09
C GLN A 153 -13.57 -7.46 -17.64
N SER A 154 -14.47 -7.26 -16.68
CA SER A 154 -14.18 -7.36 -15.25
C SER A 154 -13.86 -8.78 -14.77
N VAL A 155 -13.12 -8.84 -13.67
CA VAL A 155 -12.70 -10.09 -13.02
C VAL A 155 -13.10 -10.09 -11.54
N THR A 156 -13.57 -11.23 -11.04
CA THR A 156 -13.72 -11.48 -9.60
C THR A 156 -13.00 -12.76 -9.22
N VAL A 157 -12.12 -12.70 -8.23
CA VAL A 157 -11.41 -13.86 -7.68
C VAL A 157 -11.69 -13.99 -6.19
N SER A 158 -12.27 -15.12 -5.80
CA SER A 158 -12.32 -15.57 -4.42
C SER A 158 -11.40 -16.78 -4.28
N ASN A 159 -10.27 -16.62 -3.59
CA ASN A 159 -9.34 -17.71 -3.34
C ASN A 159 -8.70 -17.55 -1.95
N GLU A 160 -9.07 -18.40 -1.00
CA GLU A 160 -8.67 -18.21 0.40
C GLU A 160 -7.16 -18.30 0.59
N TYR A 161 -6.46 -19.22 -0.10
CA TYR A 161 -5.00 -19.39 0.03
C TYR A 161 -4.32 -19.72 -1.29
N GLY A 162 -3.24 -19.00 -1.61
CA GLY A 162 -2.36 -19.32 -2.73
C GLY A 162 -1.99 -18.08 -3.54
N ASN A 163 -1.14 -18.24 -4.54
CA ASN A 163 -0.73 -17.11 -5.36
C ASN A 163 -1.86 -16.71 -6.32
N ILE A 164 -2.11 -15.42 -6.45
CA ILE A 164 -3.06 -14.85 -7.40
C ILE A 164 -2.27 -13.96 -8.35
N ASP A 165 -2.31 -14.26 -9.64
CA ASP A 165 -1.66 -13.49 -10.72
C ASP A 165 -2.75 -13.03 -11.70
N VAL A 166 -2.97 -11.73 -11.81
CA VAL A 166 -3.99 -11.12 -12.68
C VAL A 166 -3.31 -10.13 -13.61
N ASN A 167 -3.37 -10.38 -14.91
CA ASN A 167 -2.64 -9.57 -15.90
C ASN A 167 -3.48 -9.26 -17.15
N SER A 168 -3.45 -8.01 -17.60
CA SER A 168 -4.10 -7.56 -18.84
C SER A 168 -5.62 -7.73 -18.77
N ILE A 169 -6.25 -6.93 -17.91
CA ILE A 169 -7.70 -6.94 -17.70
C ILE A 169 -8.28 -5.61 -18.20
N ASN A 170 -9.23 -5.69 -19.11
CA ASN A 170 -9.91 -4.52 -19.67
C ASN A 170 -11.22 -4.22 -18.91
N GLY A 171 -11.13 -4.08 -17.60
CA GLY A 171 -12.28 -3.85 -16.71
C GLY A 171 -11.86 -3.79 -15.25
N ASP A 172 -12.85 -3.79 -14.35
CA ASP A 172 -12.61 -3.76 -12.90
C ASP A 172 -12.16 -5.14 -12.38
N VAL A 173 -11.38 -5.16 -11.31
CA VAL A 173 -10.90 -6.37 -10.66
C VAL A 173 -11.22 -6.34 -9.16
N ASP A 174 -11.92 -7.36 -8.65
CA ASP A 174 -12.12 -7.59 -7.20
C ASP A 174 -11.48 -8.92 -6.79
N ILE A 175 -10.51 -8.85 -5.87
CA ILE A 175 -9.78 -10.00 -5.32
C ILE A 175 -10.06 -10.12 -3.83
N ALA A 176 -10.67 -11.23 -3.42
CA ALA A 176 -10.82 -11.63 -2.03
C ALA A 176 -9.95 -12.86 -1.74
N SER A 177 -9.01 -12.71 -0.80
CA SER A 177 -8.11 -13.80 -0.40
C SER A 177 -7.61 -13.64 1.04
N ARG A 178 -6.74 -14.55 1.48
CA ARG A 178 -6.08 -14.49 2.78
C ARG A 178 -4.67 -15.08 2.67
N SER A 179 -3.70 -14.53 3.40
CA SER A 179 -2.35 -15.11 3.50
C SER A 179 -1.75 -15.52 2.16
N SER A 180 -1.85 -14.63 1.17
CA SER A 180 -1.60 -14.90 -0.24
C SER A 180 -0.51 -13.98 -0.80
N ARG A 181 0.06 -14.35 -1.96
CA ARG A 181 0.81 -13.41 -2.79
C ARG A 181 -0.08 -12.98 -3.93
N VAL A 182 -0.34 -11.68 -4.03
CA VAL A 182 -1.12 -11.09 -5.12
C VAL A 182 -0.18 -10.32 -6.04
N ASP A 183 -0.21 -10.64 -7.33
CA ASP A 183 0.46 -9.92 -8.41
C ASP A 183 -0.63 -9.47 -9.38
N ALA A 184 -0.82 -8.16 -9.53
CA ALA A 184 -1.88 -7.63 -10.38
C ALA A 184 -1.33 -6.48 -11.23
N LYS A 185 -1.46 -6.59 -12.56
CA LYS A 185 -0.88 -5.60 -13.47
C LYS A 185 -1.66 -5.40 -14.77
N ASN A 186 -1.48 -4.23 -15.39
CA ASN A 186 -2.14 -3.84 -16.65
C ASN A 186 -3.66 -3.97 -16.54
N ILE A 187 -4.27 -3.20 -15.63
CA ILE A 187 -5.71 -3.20 -15.39
C ILE A 187 -6.25 -1.82 -15.76
N THR A 188 -7.18 -1.77 -16.71
CA THR A 188 -7.74 -0.49 -17.20
C THR A 188 -8.83 0.07 -16.30
N GLY A 189 -9.52 -0.79 -15.53
CA GLY A 189 -10.51 -0.38 -14.54
C GLY A 189 -9.93 -0.23 -13.13
N ASN A 190 -10.83 -0.18 -12.14
CA ASN A 190 -10.47 -0.12 -10.74
C ASN A 190 -9.97 -1.49 -10.26
N LEU A 191 -9.06 -1.50 -9.28
CA LEU A 191 -8.61 -2.72 -8.63
C LEU A 191 -8.89 -2.65 -7.13
N LYS A 192 -9.64 -3.62 -6.64
CA LYS A 192 -9.95 -3.83 -5.24
C LYS A 192 -9.32 -5.12 -4.74
N VAL A 193 -8.53 -5.05 -3.68
CA VAL A 193 -7.92 -6.24 -3.06
C VAL A 193 -8.20 -6.26 -1.58
N ARG A 194 -8.88 -7.31 -1.12
CA ARG A 194 -9.02 -7.64 0.31
C ARG A 194 -8.27 -8.91 0.59
N SER A 195 -7.09 -8.76 1.17
CA SER A 195 -6.22 -9.91 1.41
C SER A 195 -5.35 -9.70 2.64
N ASN A 196 -5.88 -10.11 3.79
CA ASN A 196 -5.19 -9.99 5.07
C ASN A 196 -3.96 -10.90 5.12
N TYR A 197 -2.87 -10.41 5.71
CA TYR A 197 -1.61 -11.14 5.92
C TYR A 197 -0.88 -11.47 4.61
N SER A 198 -1.03 -10.61 3.62
CA SER A 198 -0.59 -10.87 2.25
C SER A 198 0.51 -9.94 1.78
N LYS A 199 1.23 -10.39 0.75
CA LYS A 199 2.18 -9.58 -0.01
C LYS A 199 1.59 -9.25 -1.37
N MET A 200 1.59 -7.98 -1.76
CA MET A 200 0.98 -7.50 -2.99
C MET A 200 2.03 -6.77 -3.85
N ASN A 201 2.03 -7.04 -5.15
CA ASN A 201 2.78 -6.29 -6.16
C ASN A 201 1.76 -5.82 -7.21
N LEU A 202 1.56 -4.52 -7.30
CA LEU A 202 0.45 -3.91 -8.05
C LEU A 202 1.03 -2.86 -9.00
N SER A 203 0.73 -2.92 -10.30
CA SER A 203 1.32 -1.94 -11.23
C SER A 203 0.50 -1.68 -12.48
N LYS A 204 0.67 -0.50 -13.08
CA LYS A 204 -0.01 -0.14 -14.34
C LYS A 204 -1.52 -0.30 -14.23
N ILE A 205 -2.08 0.38 -13.23
CA ILE A 205 -3.51 0.42 -12.95
C ILE A 205 -4.00 1.83 -13.31
N THR A 206 -5.03 1.89 -14.14
CA THR A 206 -5.58 3.17 -14.62
C THR A 206 -6.78 3.63 -13.79
N GLY A 207 -7.55 2.72 -13.18
CA GLY A 207 -8.62 3.05 -12.25
C GLY A 207 -8.16 2.98 -10.79
N ILE A 208 -8.99 3.50 -9.88
CA ILE A 208 -8.68 3.64 -8.46
C ILE A 208 -8.25 2.30 -7.85
N LEU A 209 -7.19 2.35 -7.04
CA LEU A 209 -6.66 1.20 -6.33
C LEU A 209 -7.13 1.22 -4.86
N ASN A 210 -7.89 0.21 -4.44
CA ASN A 210 -8.41 0.10 -3.07
C ASN A 210 -7.92 -1.18 -2.38
N ILE A 211 -7.13 -1.03 -1.33
CA ILE A 211 -6.45 -2.13 -0.65
C ILE A 211 -6.86 -2.24 0.81
N GLU A 212 -7.29 -3.43 1.21
CA GLU A 212 -7.47 -3.82 2.60
C GLU A 212 -6.48 -4.95 2.95
N ASN A 213 -5.59 -4.68 3.91
CA ASN A 213 -4.66 -5.66 4.46
C ASN A 213 -4.58 -5.51 5.99
N LYS A 214 -4.05 -6.51 6.70
CA LYS A 214 -3.83 -6.44 8.17
C LYS A 214 -2.41 -6.74 8.59
N SER A 215 -1.56 -7.14 7.65
CA SER A 215 -0.14 -7.36 7.84
C SER A 215 0.49 -7.74 6.49
N GLY A 216 1.76 -7.42 6.31
CA GLY A 216 2.51 -7.78 5.12
C GLY A 216 2.98 -6.54 4.38
N THR A 217 3.11 -6.65 3.06
CA THR A 217 3.71 -5.61 2.24
C THR A 217 2.84 -5.34 1.02
N VAL A 218 2.59 -4.07 0.74
CA VAL A 218 1.97 -3.62 -0.51
C VAL A 218 3.01 -2.80 -1.25
N ASN A 219 3.53 -3.37 -2.34
CA ASN A 219 4.36 -2.67 -3.30
C ASN A 219 3.47 -2.27 -4.48
N ALA A 220 3.34 -0.97 -4.75
CA ALA A 220 2.57 -0.48 -5.88
C ALA A 220 3.33 0.60 -6.66
N PHE A 221 3.38 0.47 -7.98
CA PHE A 221 4.15 1.39 -8.82
C PHE A 221 3.55 1.62 -10.20
N ASP A 222 3.86 2.75 -10.81
CA ASP A 222 3.30 3.18 -12.11
C ASP A 222 1.77 3.17 -12.08
N LEU A 223 1.18 3.97 -11.19
CA LEU A 223 -0.26 4.11 -11.06
C LEU A 223 -0.70 5.41 -11.73
N ASP A 224 -1.74 5.34 -12.57
CA ASP A 224 -2.32 6.50 -13.25
C ASP A 224 -3.55 7.05 -12.50
N SER A 225 -3.74 6.67 -11.23
CA SER A 225 -4.93 6.92 -10.43
C SER A 225 -4.64 7.04 -8.93
N ASP A 226 -5.67 7.38 -8.17
CA ASP A 226 -5.64 7.41 -6.71
C ASP A 226 -5.34 6.03 -6.10
N PHE A 227 -4.63 6.07 -4.96
CA PHE A 227 -4.31 4.92 -4.14
C PHE A 227 -4.95 5.08 -2.76
N ILE A 228 -5.86 4.17 -2.41
CA ILE A 228 -6.55 4.16 -1.12
C ILE A 228 -6.22 2.85 -0.42
N ALA A 229 -5.64 2.93 0.78
CA ALA A 229 -5.34 1.75 1.56
C ALA A 229 -5.72 1.87 3.03
N ASN A 230 -6.22 0.76 3.56
CA ASN A 230 -6.36 0.52 4.97
C ASN A 230 -5.59 -0.74 5.33
N GLY A 231 -4.65 -0.63 6.27
CA GLY A 231 -4.11 -1.85 6.83
C GLY A 231 -3.14 -1.67 7.96
N ASP A 232 -3.62 -1.90 9.18
CA ASP A 232 -2.78 -2.04 10.36
C ASP A 232 -1.61 -3.01 10.09
N TYR A 233 -0.43 -2.73 10.64
CA TYR A 233 0.75 -3.60 10.55
C TYR A 233 1.26 -3.88 9.12
N THR A 234 0.84 -3.07 8.14
CA THR A 234 1.22 -3.22 6.73
C THR A 234 2.29 -2.20 6.36
N ASN A 235 3.30 -2.66 5.62
CA ASN A 235 4.31 -1.80 5.00
C ASN A 235 3.87 -1.43 3.57
N TYR A 236 3.99 -0.16 3.21
CA TYR A 236 3.65 0.36 1.90
C TYR A 236 4.91 0.89 1.21
N GLU A 237 5.14 0.46 -0.02
CA GLU A 237 6.21 0.94 -0.90
C GLU A 237 5.53 1.41 -2.19
N LEU A 238 5.45 2.73 -2.39
CA LEU A 238 4.73 3.36 -3.49
C LEU A 238 5.67 4.19 -4.35
N THR A 239 5.60 4.04 -5.68
CA THR A 239 6.45 4.80 -6.61
C THR A 239 5.69 5.24 -7.86
N ASN A 240 5.85 6.49 -8.29
CA ASN A 240 5.23 7.03 -9.51
C ASN A 240 3.70 6.83 -9.50
N VAL A 241 3.04 7.53 -8.56
CA VAL A 241 1.58 7.54 -8.41
C VAL A 241 1.03 8.88 -8.90
N ARG A 242 0.35 8.90 -10.05
CA ARG A 242 -0.18 10.12 -10.69
C ARG A 242 -1.54 10.56 -10.14
N GLY A 243 -1.87 10.15 -8.93
CA GLY A 243 -3.10 10.49 -8.22
C GLY A 243 -2.83 10.67 -6.73
N ASP A 244 -3.89 10.93 -5.97
CA ASP A 244 -3.77 11.16 -4.54
C ASP A 244 -3.59 9.84 -3.78
N ILE A 245 -2.77 9.87 -2.73
CA ILE A 245 -2.52 8.74 -1.84
C ILE A 245 -3.25 8.96 -0.52
N GLN A 246 -4.16 8.06 -0.16
CA GLN A 246 -4.80 8.02 1.15
C GLN A 246 -4.47 6.69 1.87
N ILE A 247 -3.77 6.77 3.00
CA ILE A 247 -3.38 5.59 3.78
C ILE A 247 -3.85 5.73 5.23
N THR A 248 -4.59 4.72 5.70
CA THR A 248 -4.80 4.48 7.13
C THR A 248 -3.97 3.28 7.56
N ASN A 249 -3.11 3.47 8.56
CA ASN A 249 -2.18 2.43 9.03
C ASN A 249 -2.03 2.50 10.55
N LYS A 250 -1.50 1.43 11.14
CA LYS A 250 -1.15 1.41 12.55
C LYS A 250 0.01 0.47 12.75
N ASN A 251 1.18 1.02 13.11
CA ASN A 251 2.47 0.34 13.06
C ASN A 251 2.81 -0.12 11.63
N GLY A 252 3.94 0.32 11.10
CA GLY A 252 4.36 -0.02 9.75
C GLY A 252 5.29 1.04 9.19
N THR A 253 5.81 0.79 7.99
CA THR A 253 6.58 1.78 7.23
C THR A 253 5.84 2.15 5.97
N ILE A 254 5.72 3.44 5.70
CA ILE A 254 5.15 3.99 4.47
C ILE A 254 6.28 4.71 3.73
N SER A 255 6.68 4.18 2.58
CA SER A 255 7.67 4.78 1.69
C SER A 255 6.99 5.21 0.40
N ILE A 256 7.08 6.49 0.06
CA ILE A 256 6.46 7.08 -1.13
C ILE A 256 7.52 7.85 -1.92
N ASP A 257 7.62 7.60 -3.22
CA ASP A 257 8.49 8.38 -4.11
C ASP A 257 7.74 8.75 -5.40
N ASP A 258 7.68 10.04 -5.71
CA ASP A 258 6.90 10.58 -6.82
C ASP A 258 5.40 10.32 -6.70
N ALA A 259 4.70 11.29 -6.12
CA ALA A 259 3.24 11.29 -6.01
C ALA A 259 2.69 12.73 -6.08
N GLU A 260 1.38 12.85 -6.28
CA GLU A 260 0.68 14.12 -6.17
C GLU A 260 0.48 14.51 -4.69
N SER A 261 -0.72 14.37 -4.14
CA SER A 261 -0.99 14.67 -2.73
C SER A 261 -0.95 13.42 -1.87
N ILE A 262 -0.66 13.58 -0.57
CA ILE A 262 -0.75 12.48 0.39
C ILE A 262 -1.60 12.88 1.61
N LEU A 263 -2.47 11.97 2.02
CA LEU A 263 -3.22 12.00 3.28
C LEU A 263 -2.92 10.71 4.04
N ILE A 264 -2.11 10.81 5.09
CA ILE A 264 -1.72 9.66 5.91
C ILE A 264 -2.26 9.84 7.31
N SER A 265 -2.97 8.83 7.81
CA SER A 265 -3.39 8.74 9.21
C SER A 265 -2.89 7.42 9.79
N GLY A 266 -1.97 7.48 10.75
CA GLY A 266 -1.53 6.26 11.40
C GLY A 266 -0.56 6.44 12.55
N ASP A 267 -0.97 5.96 13.72
CA ASP A 267 -0.12 5.93 14.89
C ASP A 267 0.98 4.88 14.74
N TYR A 268 2.18 5.22 15.21
CA TYR A 268 3.37 4.35 15.23
C TYR A 268 3.89 3.97 13.82
N SER A 269 3.41 4.65 12.79
CA SER A 269 3.76 4.40 11.40
C SER A 269 4.82 5.37 10.92
N ASN A 270 6.00 4.87 10.59
CA ASN A 270 7.07 5.72 10.06
C ASN A 270 6.75 6.07 8.61
N VAL A 271 6.90 7.34 8.24
CA VAL A 271 6.66 7.84 6.89
C VAL A 271 7.96 8.39 6.32
N LYS A 272 8.33 7.91 5.14
CA LYS A 272 9.35 8.52 4.29
C LYS A 272 8.71 8.85 2.95
N ALA A 273 8.63 10.12 2.58
CA ALA A 273 8.06 10.52 1.30
C ALA A 273 8.92 11.57 0.60
N SER A 274 9.12 11.38 -0.70
CA SER A 274 9.91 12.29 -1.53
C SER A 274 9.22 12.63 -2.85
N ASN A 275 9.58 13.79 -3.40
CA ASN A 275 9.16 14.23 -4.74
C ASN A 275 7.64 14.37 -4.85
N LEU A 276 7.03 15.11 -3.92
CA LEU A 276 5.58 15.30 -3.85
C LEU A 276 5.17 16.58 -4.57
N LYS A 277 4.29 16.44 -5.56
CA LYS A 277 3.95 17.50 -6.52
C LYS A 277 2.62 18.20 -6.22
N GLY A 278 1.72 17.52 -5.49
CA GLY A 278 0.40 18.04 -5.16
C GLY A 278 0.46 19.19 -4.16
N ASP A 279 -0.62 19.96 -4.10
CA ASP A 279 -0.69 21.21 -3.32
C ASP A 279 -0.66 21.00 -1.80
N LYS A 280 -1.04 19.82 -1.32
CA LYS A 280 -1.25 19.58 0.11
C LYS A 280 -0.81 18.19 0.56
N ILE A 281 0.07 18.18 1.54
CA ILE A 281 0.57 16.99 2.22
C ILE A 281 0.06 17.02 3.66
N MET A 282 -0.72 16.02 4.06
CA MET A 282 -1.31 15.93 5.39
C MET A 282 -0.93 14.62 6.07
N ILE A 283 -0.35 14.70 7.26
CA ILE A 283 0.02 13.55 8.08
C ILE A 283 -0.51 13.72 9.49
N GLU A 284 -1.32 12.74 9.93
CA GLU A 284 -1.80 12.60 11.29
C GLU A 284 -1.19 11.36 11.93
N SER A 285 -0.39 11.53 12.99
CA SER A 285 0.33 10.41 13.60
C SER A 285 0.74 10.65 15.05
N ARG A 286 1.15 9.57 15.73
CA ARG A 286 1.72 9.59 17.07
C ARG A 286 2.92 8.67 17.15
N SER A 287 3.96 9.09 17.88
CA SER A 287 5.11 8.24 18.19
C SER A 287 5.77 7.60 16.95
N ALA A 288 6.01 8.43 15.92
CA ALA A 288 6.54 8.01 14.63
C ALA A 288 7.69 8.90 14.16
N LYS A 289 8.50 8.38 13.23
CA LYS A 289 9.46 9.18 12.45
C LYS A 289 8.83 9.57 11.12
N LEU A 290 8.91 10.85 10.78
CA LEU A 290 8.45 11.43 9.52
C LEU A 290 9.66 12.06 8.80
N GLU A 291 9.91 11.64 7.57
CA GLU A 291 10.97 12.16 6.69
C GLU A 291 10.32 12.59 5.38
N LEU A 292 10.24 13.90 5.13
CA LEU A 292 9.68 14.46 3.90
C LEU A 292 10.73 15.28 3.16
N SER A 293 10.90 15.04 1.86
CA SER A 293 11.81 15.83 1.04
C SER A 293 11.25 16.19 -0.34
N ASN A 294 11.70 17.32 -0.90
CA ASN A 294 11.30 17.79 -2.23
C ASN A 294 9.78 17.86 -2.37
N VAL A 295 9.15 18.72 -1.58
CA VAL A 295 7.69 18.89 -1.58
C VAL A 295 7.36 20.23 -2.21
N LEU A 296 6.52 20.21 -3.25
CA LEU A 296 6.01 21.43 -3.89
C LEU A 296 4.88 22.04 -3.09
N GLY A 297 3.96 21.24 -2.57
CA GLY A 297 2.81 21.69 -1.78
C GLY A 297 3.12 22.11 -0.34
N SER A 298 2.05 22.53 0.35
CA SER A 298 2.10 22.84 1.78
C SER A 298 2.10 21.55 2.62
N VAL A 299 2.81 21.56 3.74
CA VAL A 299 2.93 20.42 4.66
C VAL A 299 2.19 20.70 5.96
N ILE A 300 1.25 19.84 6.31
CA ILE A 300 0.53 19.87 7.59
C ILE A 300 0.79 18.57 8.34
N VAL A 301 1.39 18.67 9.52
CA VAL A 301 1.63 17.53 10.41
C VAL A 301 0.90 17.76 11.73
N ASN A 302 0.00 16.85 12.08
CA ASN A 302 -0.72 16.87 13.35
C ASN A 302 -0.40 15.61 14.16
N GLY A 303 0.09 15.78 15.38
CA GLY A 303 0.43 14.61 16.18
C GLY A 303 1.05 14.86 17.53
N GLY A 304 1.71 13.82 18.04
CA GLY A 304 2.44 13.90 19.29
C GLY A 304 3.56 12.87 19.37
N TYR A 305 4.66 13.26 20.01
CA TYR A 305 5.84 12.40 20.18
C TYR A 305 6.50 12.05 18.83
N LEU A 306 6.42 12.96 17.85
CA LEU A 306 6.94 12.76 16.50
C LEU A 306 8.40 13.22 16.38
N ASN A 307 9.19 12.49 15.61
CA ASN A 307 10.47 12.96 15.10
C ASN A 307 10.28 13.33 13.62
N ILE A 308 10.40 14.62 13.31
CA ILE A 308 10.05 15.19 12.01
C ILE A 308 11.33 15.74 11.37
N GLU A 309 11.62 15.27 10.17
CA GLU A 309 12.71 15.73 9.31
C GLU A 309 12.10 16.21 7.99
N LEU A 310 12.19 17.51 7.71
CA LEU A 310 11.70 18.14 6.48
C LEU A 310 12.86 18.76 5.71
N GLU A 311 12.93 18.54 4.40
CA GLU A 311 13.94 19.15 3.54
C GLU A 311 13.35 19.63 2.21
N ASN A 312 13.71 20.83 1.76
CA ASN A 312 13.31 21.39 0.48
C ASN A 312 11.77 21.41 0.30
N ILE A 313 11.11 22.23 1.11
CA ILE A 313 9.66 22.43 1.07
C ILE A 313 9.37 23.79 0.44
N SER A 314 8.64 23.79 -0.67
CA SER A 314 8.43 24.98 -1.50
C SER A 314 7.37 25.93 -0.93
N ASN A 315 6.46 25.42 -0.11
CA ASN A 315 5.33 26.16 0.45
C ASN A 315 5.29 26.06 1.98
N ASP A 316 4.17 26.48 2.56
CA ASP A 316 3.97 26.62 4.00
C ASP A 316 4.09 25.28 4.74
N VAL A 317 4.62 25.34 5.95
CA VAL A 317 4.72 24.22 6.90
C VAL A 317 3.97 24.58 8.17
N SER A 318 3.04 23.73 8.58
CA SER A 318 2.32 23.83 9.86
C SER A 318 2.43 22.53 10.64
N ILE A 319 3.00 22.60 11.85
CA ILE A 319 3.24 21.43 12.70
C ILE A 319 2.56 21.61 14.05
N THR A 320 1.72 20.67 14.43
CA THR A 320 1.30 20.47 15.82
C THR A 320 1.98 19.21 16.36
N ASN A 321 2.88 19.36 17.32
CA ASN A 321 3.58 18.23 17.93
C ASN A 321 3.78 18.44 19.43
N ARG A 322 3.31 17.52 20.27
CA ARG A 322 3.49 17.62 21.72
C ARG A 322 4.96 17.59 22.14
N SER A 323 5.76 16.71 21.56
CA SER A 323 7.16 16.50 21.93
C SER A 323 7.90 15.78 20.82
N GLY A 324 9.22 15.92 20.78
CA GLY A 324 10.10 15.20 19.87
C GLY A 324 11.13 16.11 19.24
N LYS A 325 11.76 15.65 18.16
CA LYS A 325 12.70 16.45 17.38
C LYS A 325 12.00 16.96 16.12
N VAL A 326 12.14 18.25 15.82
CA VAL A 326 11.70 18.84 14.55
C VAL A 326 12.92 19.48 13.90
N THR A 327 13.38 18.90 12.79
CA THR A 327 14.45 19.45 11.96
C THR A 327 13.85 19.79 10.60
N ALA A 328 13.95 21.05 10.21
CA ALA A 328 13.48 21.52 8.92
C ALA A 328 14.61 22.28 8.23
N LYS A 329 14.84 22.00 6.94
CA LYS A 329 15.88 22.63 6.13
C LYS A 329 15.30 23.08 4.79
N GLU A 330 15.72 24.25 4.32
CA GLU A 330 15.32 24.79 3.01
C GLU A 330 13.78 24.90 2.87
N ILE A 331 13.15 25.64 3.78
CA ILE A 331 11.73 25.94 3.73
C ILE A 331 11.53 27.32 3.08
N ASN A 332 10.75 27.38 2.01
CA ASN A 332 10.51 28.60 1.24
C ASN A 332 9.22 29.33 1.63
N GLY A 333 8.24 28.61 2.22
CA GLY A 333 7.00 29.18 2.75
C GLY A 333 7.10 29.56 4.23
N SER A 334 5.96 29.90 4.81
CA SER A 334 5.81 30.19 6.24
C SER A 334 6.09 28.95 7.08
N PHE A 335 6.68 29.12 8.26
CA PHE A 335 6.92 28.03 9.18
C PHE A 335 6.20 28.26 10.51
N ILE A 336 5.20 27.41 10.78
CA ILE A 336 4.36 27.47 11.97
C ILE A 336 4.52 26.18 12.76
N ILE A 337 4.84 26.30 14.05
CA ILE A 337 4.87 25.15 14.97
C ILE A 337 4.22 25.48 16.31
N ASN A 338 3.34 24.58 16.75
CA ASN A 338 2.74 24.61 18.08
C ASN A 338 3.06 23.30 18.83
N GLY A 339 3.65 23.41 20.01
CA GLY A 339 4.01 22.26 20.82
C GLY A 339 4.44 22.59 22.24
N ASP A 340 4.86 21.56 22.98
CA ASP A 340 5.25 21.72 24.38
C ASP A 340 6.72 21.38 24.63
N TYR A 341 7.24 20.27 24.11
CA TYR A 341 8.55 19.73 24.49
C TYR A 341 9.36 19.34 23.25
N ASN A 342 9.47 20.25 22.28
CA ASN A 342 10.13 20.01 21.01
C ASN A 342 11.55 20.59 21.00
N LYS A 343 12.51 19.82 20.50
CA LYS A 343 13.79 20.36 20.04
C LYS A 343 13.65 20.76 18.58
N ILE A 344 13.69 22.05 18.30
CA ILE A 344 13.37 22.64 17.01
C ILE A 344 14.66 23.19 16.41
N LYS A 345 15.00 22.71 15.22
CA LYS A 345 16.07 23.26 14.39
C LYS A 345 15.51 23.60 13.01
N LEU A 346 15.59 24.87 12.65
CA LEU A 346 15.18 25.37 11.34
C LEU A 346 16.41 25.96 10.65
N ASP A 347 16.92 25.26 9.63
CA ASP A 347 18.11 25.63 8.88
C ASP A 347 17.76 26.13 7.48
N ASP A 348 18.59 27.02 6.92
CA ASP A 348 18.45 27.54 5.56
C ASP A 348 17.04 28.03 5.22
N PHE A 349 16.38 28.69 6.17
CA PHE A 349 15.03 29.21 6.00
C PHE A 349 15.02 30.37 5.02
N LYS A 350 14.07 30.34 4.06
CA LYS A 350 13.94 31.30 2.96
C LYS A 350 12.56 31.98 2.91
N GLY A 351 11.61 31.55 3.75
CA GLY A 351 10.27 32.13 3.84
C GLY A 351 10.22 33.40 4.68
N SER A 352 9.12 34.16 4.62
CA SER A 352 9.05 35.48 5.28
C SER A 352 8.42 35.47 6.68
N GLU A 353 7.89 34.34 7.13
CA GLU A 353 7.09 34.24 8.34
C GLU A 353 7.45 33.01 9.19
N ILE A 354 7.71 33.27 10.47
CA ILE A 354 7.96 32.25 11.49
C ILE A 354 7.03 32.48 12.67
N GLN A 355 6.28 31.44 13.06
CA GLN A 355 5.50 31.41 14.29
C GLN A 355 5.80 30.14 15.08
N MET A 356 6.22 30.28 16.34
CA MET A 356 6.58 29.16 17.19
C MET A 356 6.01 29.33 18.60
N VAL A 357 5.25 28.34 19.06
CA VAL A 357 4.86 28.20 20.47
C VAL A 357 5.46 26.90 20.97
N ASN A 358 6.32 26.98 22.00
CA ASN A 358 6.98 25.81 22.57
C ASN A 358 7.31 26.00 24.05
N ARG A 359 6.90 25.08 24.92
CA ARG A 359 7.14 25.24 26.37
C ARG A 359 8.60 24.93 26.77
N SER A 360 9.24 23.92 26.17
CA SER A 360 10.56 23.40 26.54
C SER A 360 11.23 22.70 25.33
N GLY A 361 12.56 22.54 25.37
CA GLY A 361 13.37 22.06 24.26
C GLY A 361 13.95 23.19 23.40
N ASP A 362 15.19 23.01 22.95
CA ASP A 362 15.97 24.09 22.32
C ASP A 362 15.35 24.55 20.99
N ILE A 363 15.40 25.86 20.73
CA ILE A 363 15.00 26.46 19.45
C ILE A 363 16.25 27.08 18.81
N GLU A 364 16.65 26.56 17.66
CA GLU A 364 17.70 27.14 16.81
C GLU A 364 17.14 27.42 15.42
N ILE A 365 17.27 28.67 14.97
CA ILE A 365 16.79 29.14 13.68
C ILE A 365 17.94 29.81 12.94
N ASN A 366 18.18 29.39 11.70
CA ASN A 366 19.09 29.99 10.74
C ASN A 366 18.30 30.45 9.52
N ALA A 367 18.07 31.77 9.42
CA ALA A 367 17.33 32.37 8.33
C ALA A 367 18.25 33.11 7.36
N LEU A 368 18.02 32.94 6.07
CA LEU A 368 18.85 33.48 4.98
C LEU A 368 18.26 34.75 4.36
N ASN A 369 16.96 34.99 4.54
CA ASN A 369 16.21 36.06 3.90
C ASN A 369 15.69 37.11 4.90
N ASP A 370 15.09 38.17 4.36
CA ASP A 370 14.36 39.17 5.15
C ASP A 370 13.06 38.58 5.70
N LEU A 371 12.85 38.75 7.01
CA LEU A 371 11.67 38.26 7.72
C LEU A 371 10.67 39.38 7.98
N ASN A 372 9.42 39.14 7.59
CA ASN A 372 8.30 40.05 7.84
C ASN A 372 7.64 39.79 9.19
N LEU A 373 7.58 38.53 9.63
CA LEU A 373 7.02 38.15 10.91
C LEU A 373 7.89 37.11 11.60
N ILE A 374 8.22 37.40 12.85
CA ILE A 374 8.82 36.44 13.78
C ILE A 374 7.98 36.52 15.05
N ASN A 375 7.29 35.45 15.39
CA ASN A 375 6.56 35.31 16.64
C ASN A 375 7.04 34.06 17.37
N ILE A 376 7.69 34.21 18.51
CA ILE A 376 8.19 33.07 19.29
C ILE A 376 7.78 33.22 20.75
N GLU A 377 7.02 32.25 21.25
CA GLU A 377 6.59 32.16 22.65
C GLU A 377 7.15 30.90 23.30
N SER A 378 7.86 31.08 24.42
CA SER A 378 8.49 29.97 25.15
C SER A 378 8.61 30.14 26.66
N SER A 379 8.76 29.03 27.39
CA SER A 379 8.78 29.04 28.87
C SER A 379 10.00 28.46 29.57
N TYR A 380 10.79 27.62 28.90
CA TYR A 380 12.00 26.97 29.43
C TYR A 380 12.97 26.60 28.30
N THR A 381 12.99 27.40 27.22
CA THR A 381 13.78 27.09 26.02
C THR A 381 14.85 28.17 25.79
N PRO A 382 16.13 27.80 25.58
CA PRO A 382 17.02 28.74 24.93
C PRO A 382 16.55 28.96 23.48
N ILE A 383 16.51 30.23 23.06
CA ILE A 383 16.22 30.63 21.69
C ILE A 383 17.50 31.19 21.08
N LYS A 384 17.93 30.60 19.97
CA LYS A 384 19.03 31.10 19.15
C LYS A 384 18.51 31.42 17.76
N LEU A 385 18.52 32.70 17.41
CA LEU A 385 18.09 33.20 16.11
C LEU A 385 19.31 33.78 15.38
N ASN A 386 19.73 33.16 14.29
CA ASN A 386 20.81 33.65 13.44
C ASN A 386 20.21 34.16 12.13
N LEU A 387 20.34 35.46 11.88
CA LEU A 387 19.76 36.13 10.72
C LEU A 387 20.87 36.57 9.77
N SER A 388 20.83 36.09 8.53
CA SER A 388 21.82 36.53 7.52
C SER A 388 21.54 37.95 7.01
N SER A 389 20.29 38.41 7.14
CA SER A 389 19.88 39.78 6.77
C SER A 389 19.41 40.55 8.01
N PRO A 390 19.76 41.85 8.14
CA PRO A 390 19.28 42.68 9.24
C PRO A 390 17.76 42.71 9.29
N PHE A 391 17.18 42.35 10.44
CA PHE A 391 15.77 42.60 10.67
C PHE A 391 15.47 44.11 10.70
N SER A 392 14.36 44.51 10.06
CA SER A 392 13.94 45.90 9.93
C SER A 392 12.44 46.02 10.19
N GLY A 393 12.05 46.64 11.31
CA GLY A 393 10.66 46.74 11.74
C GLY A 393 10.48 46.96 13.24
N ASN A 394 9.27 46.67 13.72
CA ASN A 394 8.92 46.74 15.13
C ASN A 394 9.45 45.52 15.87
N VAL A 395 10.06 45.75 17.03
CA VAL A 395 10.53 44.70 17.92
C VAL A 395 9.84 44.82 19.27
N ARG A 396 9.42 43.67 19.81
CA ARG A 396 8.93 43.53 21.18
C ARG A 396 9.55 42.28 21.80
N PHE A 397 10.32 42.48 22.87
CA PHE A 397 10.95 41.40 23.62
C PHE A 397 10.45 41.42 25.06
N ASN A 398 9.99 40.27 25.55
CA ASN A 398 9.57 40.08 26.94
C ASN A 398 10.27 38.86 27.52
N ILE A 399 11.37 39.10 28.24
CA ILE A 399 12.24 38.04 28.78
C ILE A 399 12.14 38.04 30.30
N THR A 400 11.72 36.93 30.89
CA THR A 400 11.58 36.79 32.35
C THR A 400 12.46 35.64 32.85
N TYR A 401 13.26 35.84 33.90
CA TYR A 401 14.22 34.86 34.42
C TYR A 401 15.23 34.34 33.37
N GLY A 402 15.63 35.19 32.42
CA GLY A 402 16.56 34.88 31.35
C GLY A 402 17.35 36.12 30.91
N LYS A 403 18.32 35.93 30.01
CA LYS A 403 19.11 37.02 29.42
C LYS A 403 18.76 37.21 27.96
N LEU A 404 18.72 38.46 27.52
CA LEU A 404 18.59 38.86 26.13
C LEU A 404 19.94 39.36 25.59
N SER A 405 20.34 38.85 24.42
CA SER A 405 21.48 39.36 23.65
C SER A 405 21.02 39.63 22.22
N HIS A 406 21.20 40.86 21.74
CA HIS A 406 20.84 41.27 20.38
C HIS A 406 21.83 42.31 19.82
N PRO A 407 22.00 42.41 18.48
CA PRO A 407 22.92 43.37 17.86
C PRO A 407 22.26 44.73 17.57
N TYR A 408 20.95 44.86 17.78
CA TYR A 408 20.17 46.00 17.29
C TYR A 408 20.43 47.31 18.04
N LYS A 409 20.57 48.39 17.26
CA LYS A 409 20.41 49.77 17.73
C LYS A 409 18.93 50.18 17.60
N LEU A 410 18.25 50.30 18.73
CA LEU A 410 16.80 50.55 18.76
C LEU A 410 16.48 52.06 18.67
N ASN A 411 15.45 52.40 17.90
CA ASN A 411 14.85 53.72 17.80
C ASN A 411 13.54 53.77 18.59
N ASN A 412 13.26 54.89 19.26
CA ASN A 412 12.06 55.12 20.08
C ASN A 412 11.80 53.99 21.09
N ALA A 413 12.88 53.45 21.67
CA ALA A 413 12.80 52.28 22.52
C ALA A 413 12.28 52.61 23.92
N THR A 414 11.32 51.82 24.40
CA THR A 414 10.95 51.74 25.80
C THR A 414 11.61 50.50 26.39
N LEU A 415 12.47 50.69 27.40
CA LEU A 415 13.12 49.62 28.16
C LEU A 415 12.58 49.65 29.59
N VAL A 416 12.00 48.54 30.02
CA VAL A 416 11.62 48.31 31.42
C VAL A 416 12.41 47.11 31.91
N ASP A 417 13.39 47.37 32.78
CA ASP A 417 14.20 46.32 33.40
C ASP A 417 13.83 46.23 34.89
N GLU A 418 13.19 45.13 35.25
CA GLU A 418 12.83 44.78 36.62
C GLU A 418 13.75 43.66 37.11
N ARG A 419 13.76 43.41 38.43
CA ARG A 419 14.67 42.43 39.07
C ARG A 419 14.77 41.08 38.35
N ASN A 420 13.68 40.62 37.73
CA ASN A 420 13.60 39.31 37.08
C ASN A 420 13.07 39.37 35.64
N SER A 421 12.86 40.55 35.05
CA SER A 421 12.29 40.65 33.71
C SER A 421 12.78 41.86 32.95
N THR A 422 13.10 41.66 31.68
CA THR A 422 13.48 42.70 30.74
C THR A 422 12.40 42.79 29.65
N LYS A 423 11.78 43.96 29.52
CA LYS A 423 10.81 44.28 28.47
C LYS A 423 11.35 45.39 27.57
N ILE A 424 11.34 45.15 26.27
CA ILE A 424 11.82 46.08 25.25
C ILE A 424 10.75 46.22 24.19
N GLU A 425 10.37 47.46 23.86
CA GLU A 425 9.55 47.78 22.70
C GLU A 425 10.19 48.91 21.92
N GLY A 426 10.30 48.79 20.60
CA GLY A 426 10.88 49.84 19.76
C GLY A 426 10.92 49.46 18.30
N THR A 427 11.73 50.20 17.53
CA THR A 427 11.90 49.97 16.09
C THR A 427 13.38 49.76 15.75
N VAL A 428 13.65 48.94 14.73
CA VAL A 428 14.97 48.70 14.16
C VAL A 428 14.89 49.00 12.66
N GLY A 429 15.81 49.80 12.13
CA GLY A 429 15.77 50.18 10.72
C GLY A 429 14.51 50.98 10.34
N ASN A 430 14.09 50.87 9.07
CA ASN A 430 12.97 51.61 8.46
C ASN A 430 11.89 50.69 7.87
N GLY A 431 11.97 49.38 8.14
CA GLY A 431 11.05 48.37 7.60
C GLY A 431 9.74 48.29 8.37
N ASN A 432 8.84 47.44 7.88
CA ASN A 432 7.51 47.21 8.47
C ASN A 432 7.37 45.82 9.11
N GLY A 433 8.48 45.08 9.25
CA GLY A 433 8.47 43.75 9.88
C GLY A 433 8.01 43.80 11.34
N ARG A 434 7.62 42.64 11.88
CA ARG A 434 7.25 42.49 13.29
C ARG A 434 8.00 41.32 13.90
N MET A 435 8.75 41.59 14.97
CA MET A 435 9.43 40.56 15.76
C MET A 435 8.91 40.63 17.19
N TYR A 436 8.19 39.59 17.60
CA TYR A 436 7.72 39.38 18.96
C TYR A 436 8.39 38.13 19.53
N ILE A 437 9.13 38.30 20.64
CA ILE A 437 9.72 37.16 21.37
C ILE A 437 9.35 37.26 22.83
N GLU A 438 8.62 36.26 23.31
CA GLU A 438 8.33 36.05 24.72
C GLU A 438 9.07 34.80 25.21
N SER A 439 9.91 34.96 26.23
CA SER A 439 10.62 33.85 26.85
C SER A 439 10.60 33.95 28.36
N ARG A 440 10.16 32.87 29.01
CA ARG A 440 10.33 32.66 30.45
C ARG A 440 11.48 31.67 30.67
N ASN A 441 12.27 31.84 31.73
CA ASN A 441 13.35 30.93 32.16
C ASN A 441 14.32 30.46 31.05
N GLY A 442 14.47 31.24 29.98
CA GLY A 442 15.25 30.90 28.79
C GLY A 442 16.06 32.11 28.32
N ASN A 443 17.27 31.86 27.85
CA ASN A 443 18.08 32.91 27.24
C ASN A 443 17.68 33.07 25.77
N VAL A 444 17.65 34.31 25.30
CA VAL A 444 17.41 34.65 23.90
C VAL A 444 18.65 35.31 23.34
N THR A 445 19.22 34.68 22.31
CA THR A 445 20.37 35.20 21.57
C THR A 445 19.95 35.42 20.12
N ILE A 446 20.04 36.66 19.67
CA ILE A 446 19.86 37.05 18.29
C ILE A 446 21.23 37.41 17.74
N ASN A 447 21.64 36.77 16.65
CA ASN A 447 22.87 37.03 15.93
C ASN A 447 22.55 37.53 14.53
N GLN A 448 23.42 38.38 14.03
CA GLN A 448 23.37 38.91 12.69
C GLN A 448 24.76 38.92 12.08
#